data_AF-A0A2V9IXZ8-F1
#
_entry.id   AF-A0A2V9IXZ8-F1
#
_cell.length_a   1.000
_cell.length_b   1.000
_cell.length_c   1.000
_cell.angle_alpha   90.00
_cell.angle_beta   90.00
_cell.angle_gamma   90.00
#
_symmetry.space_group_name_H-M   'P 1'
#
loop_
_entity.id
_entity.type
_entity.pdbx_description
1 polymer ?
#
loop_
_entity_poly.entity_id
_entity_poly.type
_entity_poly.pdbx_seq_one_letter_code
_entity_poly.pdbx_strand_id
1 'polypeptide(L)'
;ICWDSQFPDAARALALQGAEIILMPIWDGTAPLTLARAIENQVFLVTSAYGDPSVILDPQGKQVAIATEQGTAAIATIDLNRRYESHLGVMRERIVRELHPEIPVKRPGFVQ
;
A
#
# COMPACT_ATOMS: atom_id res chain seq x y z
N ILE A 1 -9.12 7.12 6.44
CA ILE A 1 -7.74 7.33 6.95
C ILE A 1 -7.56 6.59 8.27
N CYS A 2 -6.35 6.09 8.60
CA CYS A 2 -6.04 5.03 9.57
C CYS A 2 -6.78 3.71 9.24
N TRP A 3 -8.10 3.71 9.42
CA TRP A 3 -8.97 2.55 9.25
C TRP A 3 -9.06 2.03 7.80
N ASP A 4 -8.73 2.87 6.82
CA ASP A 4 -8.70 2.47 5.40
C ASP A 4 -7.71 1.34 5.15
N SER A 5 -6.66 1.19 5.97
CA SER A 5 -5.72 0.06 5.89
C SER A 5 -6.42 -1.30 6.02
N GLN A 6 -7.54 -1.37 6.73
CA GLN A 6 -8.31 -2.59 6.93
C GLN A 6 -8.95 -3.08 5.63
N PHE A 7 -9.21 -2.18 4.69
CA PHE A 7 -9.91 -2.48 3.44
C PHE A 7 -8.95 -2.36 2.24
N PRO A 8 -8.89 -3.36 1.36
CA PRO A 8 -8.02 -3.30 0.18
C PRO A 8 -8.47 -2.21 -0.81
N ASP A 9 -9.76 -1.88 -0.83
CA ASP A 9 -10.41 -1.03 -1.83
C ASP A 9 -9.76 0.36 -1.94
N ALA A 10 -9.41 0.98 -0.81
CA ALA A 10 -8.85 2.34 -0.80
C ALA A 10 -7.48 2.39 -1.48
N ALA A 11 -6.56 1.49 -1.07
CA ALA A 11 -5.23 1.42 -1.66
C ALA A 11 -5.31 0.99 -3.14
N ARG A 12 -6.19 0.04 -3.45
CA ARG A 12 -6.42 -0.43 -4.83
C ARG A 12 -6.93 0.69 -5.72
N ALA A 13 -7.91 1.48 -5.28
CA ALA A 13 -8.47 2.57 -6.06
C ALA A 13 -7.42 3.65 -6.37
N LEU A 14 -6.52 3.96 -5.43
CA LEU A 14 -5.42 4.89 -5.65
C LEU A 14 -4.39 4.33 -6.64
N ALA A 15 -4.00 3.06 -6.49
CA ALA A 15 -3.04 2.41 -7.37
C ALA A 15 -3.56 2.32 -8.82
N LEU A 16 -4.85 2.00 -9.00
CA LEU A 16 -5.48 1.98 -10.33
C LEU A 16 -5.56 3.36 -10.99
N GLN A 17 -5.54 4.44 -10.20
CA GLN A 17 -5.43 5.82 -10.69
C GLN A 17 -3.98 6.24 -10.98
N GLY A 18 -3.01 5.33 -10.85
CA GLY A 18 -1.62 5.58 -11.16
C GLY A 18 -0.75 5.98 -9.96
N ALA A 19 -1.24 5.86 -8.72
CA ALA A 19 -0.40 6.11 -7.56
C ALA A 19 0.81 5.16 -7.52
N GLU A 20 2.00 5.72 -7.25
CA GLU A 20 3.25 4.96 -7.03
C GLU A 20 3.64 4.95 -5.55
N ILE A 21 3.09 5.90 -4.79
CA ILE A 21 3.30 6.08 -3.36
C ILE A 21 1.93 6.33 -2.72
N ILE A 22 1.65 5.65 -1.62
CA ILE A 22 0.51 5.91 -0.75
C ILE A 22 1.03 6.44 0.58
N LEU A 23 0.58 7.65 0.94
CA LEU A 23 0.84 8.25 2.25
C LEU A 23 -0.32 7.90 3.18
N MET A 24 0.01 7.27 4.31
CA MET A 24 -0.97 6.78 5.26
C MET A 24 -0.68 7.31 6.66
N PRO A 25 -1.21 8.49 7.00
CA PRO A 25 -1.29 8.94 8.38
C PRO A 25 -2.09 7.92 9.21
N ILE A 26 -1.52 7.50 10.33
CA ILE A 26 -2.08 6.44 11.17
C ILE A 26 -1.79 6.73 12.65
N TRP A 27 -2.67 6.28 13.55
CA TRP A 27 -2.37 6.36 14.98
C TRP A 27 -1.55 5.14 15.39
N ASP A 28 -2.20 3.98 15.31
CA ASP A 28 -1.63 2.63 15.40
C ASP A 28 -2.19 1.79 14.25
N GLY A 29 -1.39 0.86 13.74
CA GLY A 29 -1.69 0.08 12.56
C GLY A 29 -1.33 -1.39 12.69
N THR A 30 -2.12 -2.22 12.02
CA THR A 30 -1.77 -3.64 11.87
C THR A 30 -0.68 -3.76 10.80
N ALA A 31 0.57 -3.92 11.22
CA ALA A 31 1.72 -4.00 10.30
C ALA A 31 1.55 -5.04 9.14
N PRO A 32 0.98 -6.23 9.36
CA PRO A 32 0.68 -7.14 8.25
C PRO A 32 -0.23 -6.56 7.17
N LEU A 33 -1.19 -5.70 7.54
CA LEU A 33 -2.11 -5.10 6.59
C LEU A 33 -1.45 -3.95 5.82
N THR A 34 -0.65 -3.11 6.48
CA THR A 34 0.11 -2.06 5.79
C THR A 34 1.08 -2.65 4.75
N LEU A 35 1.74 -3.76 5.10
CA LEU A 35 2.57 -4.54 4.20
C LEU A 35 1.76 -5.16 3.04
N ALA A 36 0.60 -5.75 3.33
CA ALA A 36 -0.27 -6.29 2.28
C ALA A 36 -0.70 -5.21 1.27
N ARG A 37 -1.07 -4.01 1.74
CA ARG A 37 -1.46 -2.89 0.87
C ARG A 37 -0.33 -2.43 -0.05
N ALA A 38 0.93 -2.47 0.40
CA ALA A 38 2.09 -2.18 -0.43
C ALA A 38 2.27 -3.23 -1.54
N ILE A 39 2.28 -4.52 -1.15
CA ILE A 39 2.55 -5.64 -2.06
C ILE A 39 1.42 -5.82 -3.08
N GLU A 40 0.17 -5.92 -2.64
CA GLU A 40 -0.95 -6.26 -3.53
C GLU A 40 -1.27 -5.16 -4.55
N ASN A 41 -0.75 -3.95 -4.32
CA ASN A 41 -0.94 -2.79 -5.19
C ASN A 41 0.35 -2.37 -5.90
N GLN A 42 1.49 -2.99 -5.56
CA GLN A 42 2.81 -2.69 -6.15
C GLN A 42 3.18 -1.20 -6.04
N VAL A 43 3.02 -0.64 -4.84
CA VAL A 43 3.29 0.76 -4.52
C VAL A 43 4.21 0.87 -3.31
N PHE A 44 4.92 1.99 -3.21
CA PHE A 44 5.50 2.39 -1.93
C PHE A 44 4.37 2.77 -0.97
N LEU A 45 4.49 2.36 0.28
CA LEU A 45 3.53 2.72 1.32
C LEU A 45 4.27 3.34 2.51
N VAL A 46 3.87 4.55 2.87
CA VAL A 46 4.52 5.37 3.89
C VAL A 46 3.56 5.59 5.03
N THR A 47 3.90 5.12 6.23
CA THR A 47 3.14 5.43 7.44
C THR A 47 3.73 6.64 8.15
N SER A 48 2.85 7.53 8.58
CA SER A 48 3.16 8.56 9.58
C SER A 48 2.36 8.20 10.82
N ALA A 49 3.01 7.53 11.77
CA ALA A 49 2.40 6.89 12.92
C ALA A 49 2.61 7.68 14.22
N TYR A 50 1.65 7.60 15.14
CA TYR A 50 1.74 8.24 16.46
C TYR A 50 2.20 7.26 17.56
N GLY A 51 1.57 6.09 17.67
CA GLY A 51 1.92 5.08 18.68
C GLY A 51 2.83 3.96 18.14
N ASP A 52 2.74 3.65 16.84
CA ASP A 52 3.66 2.74 16.15
C ASP A 52 4.85 3.47 15.47
N PRO A 53 5.91 2.75 15.08
CA PRO A 53 6.95 3.30 14.22
C PRO A 53 6.40 3.78 12.86
N SER A 54 6.91 4.92 12.39
CA SER A 54 6.68 5.39 11.02
C SER A 54 7.59 4.62 10.06
N VAL A 55 7.03 4.01 9.01
CA VAL A 55 7.75 3.11 8.09
C VAL A 55 7.58 3.52 6.64
N ILE A 56 8.60 3.27 5.83
CA ILE A 56 8.54 3.31 4.37
C ILE A 56 8.69 1.87 3.89
N LEU A 57 7.66 1.35 3.22
CA LEU A 57 7.63 0.03 2.61
C LEU A 57 7.76 0.17 1.09
N ASP A 58 8.55 -0.70 0.47
CA ASP A 58 8.62 -0.79 -0.99
C ASP A 58 7.52 -1.70 -1.59
N PRO A 59 7.37 -1.74 -2.93
CA PRO A 59 6.38 -2.59 -3.60
C PRO A 59 6.50 -4.10 -3.34
N GLN A 60 7.62 -4.58 -2.77
CA GLN A 60 7.80 -5.97 -2.35
C GLN A 60 7.54 -6.16 -0.84
N GLY A 61 7.10 -5.11 -0.15
CA GLY A 61 6.86 -5.11 1.28
C GLY A 61 8.14 -5.01 2.12
N LYS A 62 9.29 -4.73 1.50
CA LYS A 62 10.54 -4.52 2.24
C LYS A 62 10.48 -3.15 2.92
N GLN A 63 10.78 -3.14 4.21
CA GLN A 63 11.00 -1.89 4.95
C GLN A 63 12.31 -1.25 4.51
N VAL A 64 12.21 -0.10 3.82
CA VAL A 64 13.38 0.65 3.33
C VAL A 64 13.85 1.71 4.33
N ALA A 65 12.96 2.20 5.19
CA ALA A 65 13.28 3.07 6.31
C ALA A 65 12.24 2.92 7.44
N ILE A 66 12.67 3.23 8.66
CA ILE A 66 11.82 3.22 9.86
C ILE A 66 12.27 4.33 10.82
N ALA A 67 11.32 4.96 11.49
CA ALA A 67 11.53 5.85 12.62
C ALA A 67 10.79 5.28 13.83
N THR A 68 11.56 4.85 14.83
CA THR A 68 11.06 4.21 16.05
C THR A 68 10.93 5.19 17.22
N GLU A 69 11.57 6.36 17.13
CA GLU A 69 11.60 7.36 18.19
C GLU A 69 10.65 8.52 17.87
N GLN A 70 9.93 9.02 18.88
CA GLN A 70 9.05 10.17 18.72
C GLN A 70 9.85 11.42 18.29
N GLY A 71 9.26 12.21 17.39
CA GLY A 71 9.90 13.42 16.86
C GLY A 71 11.00 13.16 15.82
N THR A 72 11.21 11.90 15.41
CA THR A 72 12.12 11.54 14.32
C THR A 72 11.35 11.22 13.03
N ALA A 73 12.07 11.12 11.91
CA ALA A 73 11.49 10.83 10.60
C ALA A 73 12.25 9.71 9.90
N ALA A 74 11.50 8.79 9.29
CA ALA A 74 12.05 7.79 8.38
C ALA A 74 12.34 8.48 7.04
N ILE A 75 13.57 8.36 6.53
CA ILE A 75 13.99 9.02 5.29
C ILE A 75 14.56 7.96 4.34
N ALA A 76 14.09 7.96 3.10
CA ALA A 76 14.61 7.09 2.05
C ALA A 76 14.68 7.84 0.71
N THR A 77 15.75 7.62 -0.05
CA THR A 77 15.80 7.95 -1.47
C THR A 77 15.31 6.74 -2.26
N ILE A 78 14.30 6.94 -3.10
CA ILE A 78 13.68 5.89 -3.90
C ILE A 78 13.78 6.21 -5.39
N ASP A 79 13.83 5.17 -6.21
CA ASP A 79 13.73 5.28 -7.67
C ASP A 79 12.40 4.68 -8.12
N LEU A 80 11.51 5.54 -8.62
CA LEU A 80 10.19 5.14 -9.11
C LEU A 80 10.27 4.40 -10.46
N ASN A 81 11.39 4.52 -11.19
CA ASN A 81 11.61 3.77 -12.44
C ASN A 81 12.10 2.35 -12.19
N ARG A 82 12.48 2.02 -10.94
CA ARG A 82 12.94 0.68 -10.61
C ARG A 82 11.81 -0.31 -10.80
N ARG A 83 12.07 -1.36 -11.56
CA ARG A 83 11.13 -2.47 -11.72
C ARG A 83 11.28 -3.45 -10.56
N TYR A 84 10.21 -3.59 -9.79
CA TYR A 84 10.04 -4.61 -8.77
C TYR A 84 9.33 -5.80 -9.44
N GLU A 85 9.93 -6.98 -9.32
CA GLU A 85 9.63 -8.23 -10.07
C GLU A 85 10.25 -8.36 -11.46
N SER A 86 11.12 -9.36 -11.59
CA SER A 86 11.94 -9.61 -12.79
C SER A 86 11.59 -10.92 -13.52
N HIS A 87 10.82 -11.82 -12.91
CA HIS A 87 10.53 -13.15 -13.47
C HIS A 87 9.08 -13.32 -13.92
N LEU A 88 8.14 -12.59 -13.29
CA LEU A 88 6.70 -12.65 -13.56
C LEU A 88 6.20 -11.45 -14.39
N GLY A 89 7.12 -10.63 -14.91
CA GLY A 89 6.80 -9.35 -15.54
C GLY A 89 6.48 -8.26 -14.52
N VAL A 90 5.94 -7.16 -15.01
CA VAL A 90 5.74 -5.92 -14.23
C VAL A 90 4.40 -6.01 -13.54
N MET A 91 4.40 -6.43 -12.27
CA MET A 91 3.16 -6.73 -11.55
C MET A 91 2.18 -5.55 -11.52
N ARG A 92 2.67 -4.32 -11.44
CA ARG A 92 1.83 -3.12 -11.51
C ARG A 92 1.02 -3.03 -12.81
N GLU A 93 1.61 -3.36 -13.95
CA GLU A 93 0.92 -3.37 -15.25
C GLU A 93 -0.03 -4.58 -15.36
N ARG A 94 0.32 -5.70 -14.74
CA ARG A 94 -0.48 -6.93 -14.71
C ARG A 94 -1.73 -6.78 -13.86
N ILE A 95 -1.66 -6.16 -12.68
CA ILE A 95 -2.81 -5.97 -11.79
C ILE A 95 -4.00 -5.33 -12.52
N VAL A 96 -3.76 -4.32 -13.35
CA VAL A 96 -4.83 -3.65 -14.11
C VAL A 96 -5.48 -4.59 -15.13
N ARG A 97 -4.70 -5.49 -15.74
CA ARG A 97 -5.15 -6.40 -16.81
C ARG A 97 -5.76 -7.70 -16.30
N GLU A 98 -5.28 -8.17 -15.15
CA GLU A 98 -5.63 -9.47 -14.56
C GLU A 98 -6.66 -9.35 -13.44
N LEU A 99 -7.06 -8.12 -13.10
CA LEU A 99 -8.27 -7.89 -12.32
C LEU A 99 -9.48 -8.44 -13.06
N HIS A 100 -10.41 -9.01 -12.29
CA HIS A 100 -11.66 -9.59 -12.79
C HIS A 100 -12.86 -8.72 -12.39
N PRO A 101 -13.03 -7.51 -12.96
CA PRO A 101 -14.13 -6.61 -12.62
C PRO A 101 -15.50 -7.17 -13.04
N GLU A 102 -15.54 -8.14 -13.94
CA GLU A 102 -16.75 -8.82 -14.40
C GLU A 102 -17.37 -9.74 -13.33
N ILE A 103 -16.60 -10.13 -12.30
CA ILE A 103 -17.11 -10.97 -11.21
C ILE A 103 -17.98 -10.10 -10.28
N PRO A 104 -19.30 -10.36 -10.20
CA PRO A 104 -20.20 -9.50 -9.44
C PRO A 104 -19.95 -9.62 -7.94
N VAL A 105 -19.71 -8.49 -7.27
CA VAL A 105 -19.61 -8.42 -5.80
C VAL A 105 -20.99 -8.20 -5.20
N LYS A 106 -21.58 -9.24 -4.61
CA LYS A 106 -22.82 -9.11 -3.82
C LYS A 106 -22.47 -8.62 -2.42
N ARG A 107 -22.94 -7.43 -2.04
CA ARG A 107 -22.86 -6.91 -0.67
C ARG A 107 -24.18 -7.17 0.05
N PRO A 108 -24.26 -8.17 0.96
CA PRO A 108 -25.49 -8.41 1.72
C PRO A 108 -25.82 -7.18 2.57
N GLY A 109 -27.07 -6.70 2.53
CA GLY A 109 -27.55 -5.63 3.40
C GLY A 109 -27.39 -4.18 2.89
N PHE A 110 -26.77 -3.96 1.73
CA PHE A 110 -26.84 -2.67 1.03
C PHE A 110 -27.95 -2.73 -0.01
N VAL A 111 -29.18 -2.45 0.42
CA VAL A 111 -30.28 -2.13 -0.49
C VAL A 111 -30.08 -0.67 -0.90
N GLN A 112 -29.99 -0.39 -2.20
CA GLN A 112 -30.10 0.98 -2.71
C GLN A 112 -31.54 1.48 -2.57
#